data_AF-A0A519M7S6-F1
#
_entry.id   AF-A0A519M7S6-F1
#
_cell.length_a   1.000
_cell.length_b   1.000
_cell.length_c   1.000
_cell.angle_alpha   90.00
_cell.angle_beta   90.00
_cell.angle_gamma   90.00
#
_symmetry.space_group_name_H-M   'P 1'
#
loop_
_entity.id
_entity.type
_entity.pdbx_description
1 polymer ?
#
loop_
_entity_poly.entity_id
_entity_poly.type
_entity_poly.pdbx_seq_one_letter_code
_entity_poly.pdbx_strand_id
1 'polypeptide(L)'
;LKGEDFLIERLDARLSLRRQDSGELELFIHPIYKQPRLHPLLNQQESEELISGKRNLIGKSVDQGEGRSTMLNIEYDPLTRDFVGYDVSKVQAPDRVNGMLLSQEEKSAFQRGDLLELEDGTRLMHRASEPKGMLSDRKALVLSVLLDGGISYMLLRGINALGKNVEQRSHRTPAFNEAILEMEGARKSLSRAVELQGPHLEHASRKMSR
;
A
#
# COMPACT_ATOMS: atom_id res chain seq x y z
N LEU A 1 -13.12 23.16 -19.13
CA LEU A 1 -14.44 22.79 -18.57
C LEU A 1 -15.22 24.07 -18.33
N LYS A 2 -16.47 24.19 -18.81
CA LYS A 2 -17.27 25.41 -18.69
C LYS A 2 -18.49 25.12 -17.82
N GLY A 3 -18.56 25.74 -16.65
CA GLY A 3 -19.77 25.83 -15.83
C GLY A 3 -20.58 27.07 -16.19
N GLU A 4 -21.77 27.23 -15.62
CA GLU A 4 -22.61 28.43 -15.86
C GLU A 4 -21.89 29.74 -15.50
N ASP A 5 -21.07 29.73 -14.44
CA ASP A 5 -20.40 30.94 -13.93
C ASP A 5 -18.86 30.90 -13.97
N PHE A 6 -18.24 29.85 -14.53
CA PHE A 6 -16.78 29.76 -14.57
C PHE A 6 -16.23 28.98 -15.76
N LEU A 7 -15.04 29.38 -16.22
CA LEU A 7 -14.26 28.70 -17.24
C LEU A 7 -12.99 28.14 -16.61
N ILE A 8 -12.87 26.81 -16.58
CA ILE A 8 -11.60 26.13 -16.28
C ILE A 8 -10.88 25.93 -17.62
N GLU A 9 -9.87 26.76 -17.89
CA GLU A 9 -9.04 26.65 -19.09
C GLU A 9 -8.19 25.37 -19.08
N ARG A 10 -7.65 25.01 -17.91
CA ARG A 10 -6.79 23.83 -17.72
C ARG A 10 -6.93 23.25 -16.31
N LEU A 11 -7.03 21.92 -16.24
CA LEU A 11 -7.00 21.13 -15.02
C LEU A 11 -5.87 20.11 -15.13
N ASP A 12 -4.86 20.22 -14.27
CA ASP A 12 -3.83 19.18 -14.16
C ASP A 12 -4.39 18.04 -13.26
N ALA A 13 -4.09 16.79 -13.60
CA ALA A 13 -4.61 15.63 -12.90
C ALA A 13 -3.58 14.49 -12.86
N ARG A 14 -3.62 13.69 -11.79
CA ARG A 14 -2.90 12.42 -11.67
C ARG A 14 -3.84 11.28 -12.07
N LEU A 15 -3.34 10.37 -12.90
CA LEU A 15 -4.07 9.18 -13.33
C LEU A 15 -3.61 7.97 -12.53
N SER A 16 -4.55 7.14 -12.08
CA SER A 16 -4.25 5.82 -11.53
C SER A 16 -5.12 4.75 -12.17
N LEU A 17 -4.55 3.56 -12.37
CA LEU A 17 -5.22 2.42 -12.95
C LEU A 17 -5.35 1.32 -11.90
N ARG A 18 -6.54 0.72 -11.79
CA ARG A 18 -6.78 -0.43 -10.91
C ARG A 18 -7.37 -1.58 -11.73
N ARG A 19 -6.83 -2.78 -11.57
CA ARG A 19 -7.49 -4.00 -12.08
C ARG A 19 -8.51 -4.47 -11.05
N GLN A 20 -9.72 -4.74 -11.50
CA GLN A 20 -10.76 -5.37 -10.69
C GLN A 20 -10.57 -6.89 -10.68
N ASP A 21 -11.27 -7.57 -9.78
CA ASP A 21 -11.26 -9.04 -9.67
C ASP A 21 -11.78 -9.72 -10.95
N SER A 22 -12.63 -9.03 -11.72
CA SER A 22 -13.10 -9.45 -13.05
C SER A 22 -12.01 -9.40 -14.14
N GLY A 23 -10.87 -8.76 -13.86
CA GLY A 23 -9.80 -8.49 -14.83
C GLY A 23 -9.95 -7.18 -15.59
N GLU A 24 -11.09 -6.47 -15.43
CA GLU A 24 -11.33 -5.16 -16.04
C GLU A 24 -10.41 -4.07 -15.47
N LEU A 25 -10.06 -3.09 -16.31
CA LEU A 25 -9.20 -1.98 -15.96
C LEU A 25 -10.03 -0.72 -15.69
N GLU A 26 -9.93 -0.18 -14.49
CA GLU A 26 -10.60 1.03 -14.06
C GLU A 26 -9.61 2.21 -14.04
N LEU A 27 -9.99 3.32 -14.66
CA LEU A 27 -9.21 4.57 -14.67
C LEU A 27 -9.78 5.56 -13.65
N PHE A 28 -8.91 6.02 -12.76
CA PHE A 28 -9.21 7.07 -11.79
C PHE A 28 -8.46 8.35 -12.16
N ILE A 29 -9.18 9.47 -12.07
CA ILE A 29 -8.65 10.80 -12.33
C ILE A 29 -8.68 11.58 -11.02
N HIS A 30 -7.50 11.91 -10.50
CA HIS A 30 -7.32 12.70 -9.28
C HIS A 30 -6.90 14.13 -9.66
N PRO A 31 -7.65 15.18 -9.29
CA PRO A 31 -7.25 16.55 -9.60
C PRO A 31 -5.97 16.94 -8.84
N ILE A 32 -5.13 17.76 -9.47
CA ILE A 32 -3.98 18.40 -8.82
C ILE A 32 -4.37 19.84 -8.52
N TYR A 33 -4.43 20.20 -7.23
CA TYR A 33 -4.88 21.53 -6.83
C TYR A 33 -3.79 22.59 -6.97
N LYS A 34 -4.17 23.82 -7.29
CA LYS A 34 -3.22 24.95 -7.35
C LYS A 34 -2.72 25.34 -5.95
N GLN A 35 -3.60 25.29 -4.95
CA GLN A 35 -3.30 25.56 -3.55
C GLN A 35 -3.80 24.39 -2.68
N PRO A 36 -3.11 24.07 -1.57
CA PRO A 36 -3.56 23.05 -0.64
C PRO A 36 -4.96 23.34 -0.12
N ARG A 37 -5.85 22.35 -0.18
CA ARG A 37 -7.17 22.43 0.46
C ARG A 37 -7.02 22.02 1.91
N LEU A 38 -7.47 22.85 2.84
CA LEU A 38 -7.43 22.50 4.27
C LEU A 38 -8.27 21.26 4.54
N HIS A 39 -7.71 20.28 5.23
CA HIS A 39 -8.43 19.10 5.67
C HIS A 39 -9.36 19.48 6.84
N PRO A 40 -10.66 19.10 6.85
CA PRO A 40 -11.61 19.55 7.88
C PRO A 40 -11.23 19.23 9.33
N LEU A 41 -10.44 18.18 9.53
CA LEU A 41 -9.96 17.75 10.85
C LEU A 41 -8.65 18.39 11.30
N LEU A 42 -7.98 19.15 10.43
CA LEU A 42 -6.72 19.82 10.73
C LEU A 42 -6.97 21.30 10.98
N ASN A 43 -6.29 21.86 11.98
CA ASN A 43 -6.18 23.31 12.10
C ASN A 43 -5.08 23.87 11.17
N GLN A 44 -4.98 25.19 11.11
CA GLN A 44 -4.02 25.89 10.25
C GLN A 44 -2.56 25.48 10.55
N GLN A 45 -2.18 25.46 11.82
CA GLN A 45 -0.82 25.10 12.25
C GLN A 45 -0.48 23.66 11.86
N GLU A 46 -1.37 22.72 12.14
CA GLU A 46 -1.19 21.29 11.78
C GLU A 46 -1.04 21.10 10.27
N SER A 47 -1.84 21.83 9.49
CA SER A 47 -1.76 21.82 8.04
C SER A 47 -0.39 22.34 7.56
N GLU A 48 0.09 23.46 8.12
CA GLU A 48 1.40 24.02 7.81
C GLU A 48 2.56 23.09 8.20
N GLU A 49 2.45 22.39 9.33
CA GLU A 49 3.46 21.42 9.77
C GLU A 49 3.56 20.22 8.82
N LEU A 50 2.44 19.75 8.26
CA LEU A 50 2.42 18.71 7.24
C LEU A 50 2.93 19.21 5.87
N ILE A 51 2.48 20.39 5.43
CA ILE A 51 2.90 20.98 4.14
C ILE A 51 4.40 21.25 4.11
N SER A 52 4.95 21.77 5.23
CA SER A 52 6.39 22.05 5.36
C SER A 52 7.24 20.79 5.55
N GLY A 53 6.63 19.66 5.89
CA GLY A 53 7.32 18.42 6.25
C GLY A 53 7.95 18.43 7.65
N LYS A 54 7.59 19.41 8.50
CA LYS A 54 7.97 19.41 9.92
C LYS A 54 7.36 18.22 10.66
N ARG A 55 6.14 17.83 10.27
CA ARG A 55 5.52 16.55 10.58
C ARG A 55 5.18 15.83 9.29
N ASN A 56 5.27 14.51 9.31
CA ASN A 56 4.88 13.69 8.15
C ASN A 56 3.46 13.13 8.29
N LEU A 57 2.93 13.13 9.50
CA LEU A 57 1.69 12.45 9.86
C LEU A 57 1.07 13.14 11.08
N ILE A 58 -0.26 13.27 11.09
CA ILE A 58 -1.02 13.71 12.26
C ILE A 58 -2.20 12.75 12.47
N GLY A 59 -2.30 12.21 13.67
CA GLY A 59 -3.41 11.36 14.09
C GLY A 59 -4.56 12.17 14.71
N LYS A 60 -5.79 11.81 14.37
CA LYS A 60 -7.03 12.41 14.87
C LYS A 60 -7.99 11.32 15.32
N SER A 61 -8.49 11.42 16.54
CA SER A 61 -9.62 10.60 16.98
C SER A 61 -10.91 11.20 16.41
N VAL A 62 -11.70 10.38 15.71
CA VAL A 62 -12.97 10.77 15.09
C VAL A 62 -14.09 9.95 15.71
N ASP A 63 -15.07 10.63 16.28
CA ASP A 63 -16.28 10.01 16.81
C ASP A 63 -17.11 9.41 15.65
N GLN A 64 -17.49 8.15 15.79
CA GLN A 64 -18.31 7.40 14.85
C GLN A 64 -19.78 7.31 15.31
N GLY A 65 -20.13 7.97 16.42
CA GLY A 65 -21.38 7.80 17.12
C GLY A 65 -21.36 6.60 18.08
N GLU A 66 -22.37 6.52 18.95
CA GLU A 66 -22.54 5.42 19.92
C GLU A 66 -21.34 5.19 20.85
N GLY A 67 -20.56 6.24 21.13
CA GLY A 67 -19.36 6.17 21.97
C GLY A 67 -18.18 5.44 21.34
N ARG A 68 -18.23 5.14 20.04
CA ARG A 68 -17.11 4.57 19.29
C ARG A 68 -16.28 5.68 18.66
N SER A 69 -14.96 5.57 18.76
CA SER A 69 -14.05 6.44 18.01
C SER A 69 -13.11 5.61 17.16
N THR A 70 -12.71 6.15 16.01
CA THR A 70 -11.65 5.59 15.18
C THR A 70 -10.47 6.55 15.11
N MET A 71 -9.27 6.02 14.92
CA MET A 71 -8.08 6.82 14.70
C MET A 71 -7.90 7.03 13.20
N LEU A 72 -7.98 8.28 12.77
CA LEU A 72 -7.68 8.70 11.41
C LEU A 72 -6.29 9.35 11.37
N ASN A 73 -5.42 8.83 10.53
CA ASN A 73 -4.13 9.41 10.24
C ASN A 73 -4.21 10.27 8.98
N ILE A 74 -3.60 11.45 9.00
CA ILE A 74 -3.64 12.42 7.90
C ILE A 74 -2.21 12.80 7.48
N GLU A 75 -1.97 12.73 6.18
CA GLU A 75 -0.70 13.02 5.50
C GLU A 75 -0.91 14.14 4.47
N TYR A 76 0.17 14.80 4.04
CA TYR A 76 0.14 15.73 2.91
C TYR A 76 0.83 15.09 1.69
N ASP A 77 0.12 15.00 0.56
CA ASP A 77 0.68 14.56 -0.71
C ASP A 77 1.15 15.79 -1.52
N PRO A 78 2.47 16.01 -1.67
CA PRO A 78 2.99 17.15 -2.40
C PRO A 78 2.74 17.08 -3.92
N LEU A 79 2.43 15.90 -4.47
CA LEU A 79 2.18 15.72 -5.91
C LEU A 79 0.80 16.21 -6.30
N THR A 80 -0.21 15.95 -5.48
CA THR A 80 -1.59 16.41 -5.68
C THR A 80 -1.90 17.73 -4.96
N ARG A 81 -1.03 18.12 -4.02
CA ARG A 81 -1.22 19.22 -3.07
C ARG A 81 -2.51 19.03 -2.26
N ASP A 82 -2.75 17.81 -1.83
CA ASP A 82 -3.94 17.43 -1.08
C ASP A 82 -3.56 16.69 0.22
N PHE A 83 -4.51 16.60 1.14
CA PHE A 83 -4.36 15.83 2.37
C PHE A 83 -5.00 14.47 2.21
N VAL A 84 -4.25 13.41 2.52
CA VAL A 84 -4.69 12.03 2.43
C VAL A 84 -4.94 11.50 3.83
N GLY A 85 -6.19 11.15 4.13
CA GLY A 85 -6.59 10.51 5.38
C GLY A 85 -6.77 9.01 5.23
N TYR A 86 -6.37 8.22 6.24
CA TYR A 86 -6.68 6.80 6.32
C TYR A 86 -7.06 6.38 7.74
N ASP A 87 -7.96 5.41 7.83
CA ASP A 87 -8.35 4.76 9.08
C ASP A 87 -7.28 3.73 9.46
N VAL A 88 -6.65 3.91 10.61
CA VAL A 88 -5.57 3.04 11.10
C VAL A 88 -6.03 1.59 11.20
N SER A 89 -7.27 1.34 11.61
CA SER A 89 -7.81 -0.02 11.78
C SER A 89 -8.02 -0.77 10.47
N LYS A 90 -8.10 -0.03 9.34
CA LYS A 90 -8.29 -0.60 8.00
C LYS A 90 -6.97 -0.87 7.28
N VAL A 91 -5.83 -0.46 7.84
CA VAL A 91 -4.52 -0.76 7.27
C VAL A 91 -4.18 -2.22 7.52
N GLN A 92 -3.92 -2.97 6.45
CA GLN A 92 -3.43 -4.33 6.53
C GLN A 92 -1.90 -4.30 6.59
N ALA A 93 -1.34 -4.69 7.74
CA ALA A 93 0.09 -4.90 7.87
C ALA A 93 0.49 -6.25 7.24
N PRO A 94 1.66 -6.36 6.61
CA PRO A 94 2.17 -7.66 6.20
C PRO A 94 2.43 -8.55 7.43
N ASP A 95 2.36 -9.87 7.25
CA ASP A 95 2.77 -10.80 8.29
C ASP A 95 4.28 -10.91 8.38
N ARG A 96 4.97 -10.90 7.24
CA ARG A 96 6.44 -10.93 7.19
C ARG A 96 7.00 -9.86 6.27
N VAL A 97 8.18 -9.37 6.61
CA VAL A 97 9.01 -8.48 5.80
C VAL A 97 10.39 -9.13 5.66
N ASN A 98 10.84 -9.35 4.42
CA ASN A 98 12.07 -10.10 4.12
C ASN A 98 12.13 -11.44 4.86
N GLY A 99 10.98 -12.12 4.99
CA GLY A 99 10.89 -13.40 5.69
C GLY A 99 10.87 -13.32 7.22
N MET A 100 11.06 -12.15 7.83
CA MET A 100 10.97 -11.96 9.28
C MET A 100 9.50 -11.73 9.68
N LEU A 101 9.01 -12.50 10.66
CA LEU A 101 7.64 -12.38 11.18
C LEU A 101 7.49 -11.11 12.02
N LEU A 102 6.50 -10.28 11.70
CA LEU A 102 6.17 -9.10 12.50
C LEU A 102 5.39 -9.50 13.75
N SER A 103 5.83 -8.99 14.90
CA SER A 103 5.08 -8.99 16.15
C SER A 103 3.78 -8.17 16.03
N GLN A 104 2.88 -8.31 17.01
CA GLN A 104 1.64 -7.54 17.03
C GLN A 104 1.92 -6.04 17.23
N GLU A 105 2.94 -5.72 18.01
CA GLU A 105 3.42 -4.36 18.24
C GLU A 105 3.94 -3.74 16.94
N GLU A 106 4.78 -4.46 16.18
CA GLU A 106 5.30 -4.00 14.89
C GLU A 106 4.18 -3.85 13.86
N LYS A 107 3.23 -4.80 13.78
CA LYS A 107 2.05 -4.67 12.92
C LYS A 107 1.24 -3.43 13.27
N SER A 108 1.01 -3.19 14.55
CA SER A 108 0.27 -2.01 15.04
C SER A 108 1.03 -0.72 14.74
N ALA A 109 2.35 -0.71 14.88
CA ALA A 109 3.19 0.43 14.52
C ALA A 109 3.19 0.70 13.00
N PHE A 110 3.23 -0.35 12.16
CA PHE A 110 3.03 -0.22 10.71
C PHE A 110 1.68 0.44 10.40
N GLN A 111 0.59 -0.05 11.00
CA GLN A 111 -0.75 0.49 10.80
C GLN A 111 -0.85 1.97 11.17
N ARG A 112 -0.18 2.38 12.26
CA ARG A 112 -0.14 3.79 12.69
C ARG A 112 0.81 4.66 11.87
N GLY A 113 1.56 4.10 10.92
CA GLY A 113 2.55 4.84 10.15
C GLY A 113 3.82 5.19 10.94
N ASP A 114 4.09 4.47 12.04
CA ASP A 114 5.31 4.62 12.83
C ASP A 114 6.51 4.05 12.04
N LEU A 115 7.72 4.51 12.38
CA LEU A 115 8.95 3.93 11.84
C LEU A 115 9.21 2.57 12.50
N LEU A 116 9.25 1.52 11.68
CA LEU A 116 9.71 0.20 12.07
C LEU A 116 11.18 0.01 11.74
N GLU A 117 11.88 -0.69 12.62
CA GLU A 117 13.23 -1.18 12.41
C GLU A 117 13.27 -2.67 12.74
N LEU A 118 13.59 -3.49 11.74
CA LEU A 118 13.64 -4.94 11.86
C LEU A 118 15.03 -5.40 12.31
N GLU A 119 15.13 -6.67 12.71
CA GLU A 119 16.38 -7.27 13.21
C GLU A 119 17.56 -7.18 12.24
N ASP A 120 17.31 -7.25 10.92
CA ASP A 120 18.36 -7.09 9.90
C ASP A 120 18.75 -5.61 9.60
N GLY A 121 18.21 -4.68 10.38
CA GLY A 121 18.37 -3.24 10.24
C GLY A 121 17.65 -2.66 9.02
N THR A 122 16.65 -3.37 8.47
CA THR A 122 15.70 -2.82 7.51
C THR A 122 14.75 -1.88 8.22
N ARG A 123 14.57 -0.67 7.68
CA ARG A 123 13.63 0.31 8.21
C ARG A 123 12.53 0.61 7.21
N LEU A 124 11.29 0.69 7.70
CA LEU A 124 10.11 0.93 6.88
C LEU A 124 8.99 1.61 7.66
N MET A 125 8.05 2.23 6.95
CA MET A 125 6.83 2.80 7.53
C MET A 125 5.71 2.86 6.50
N HIS A 126 4.47 2.68 6.93
CA HIS A 126 3.30 2.88 6.07
C HIS A 126 3.11 4.35 5.72
N ARG A 127 2.73 4.65 4.47
CA ARG A 127 2.33 5.98 4.01
C ARG A 127 1.24 5.86 2.95
N ALA A 128 0.07 6.42 3.21
CA ALA A 128 -1.07 6.35 2.27
C ALA A 128 -0.83 7.20 1.02
N SER A 129 -0.06 8.27 1.14
CA SER A 129 0.35 9.13 0.01
C SER A 129 1.37 8.46 -0.93
N GLU A 130 2.00 7.37 -0.51
CA GLU A 130 3.05 6.72 -1.29
C GLU A 130 2.50 5.69 -2.29
N PRO A 131 3.01 5.62 -3.53
CA PRO A 131 2.50 4.70 -4.55
C PRO A 131 2.60 3.21 -4.19
N LYS A 132 3.50 2.85 -3.27
CA LYS A 132 3.67 1.49 -2.75
C LYS A 132 3.10 1.31 -1.34
N GLY A 133 2.37 2.30 -0.84
CA GLY A 133 1.79 2.33 0.50
C GLY A 133 2.83 2.44 1.62
N MET A 134 4.11 2.65 1.29
CA MET A 134 5.19 2.68 2.28
C MET A 134 6.45 3.37 1.77
N LEU A 135 7.29 3.73 2.74
CA LEU A 135 8.67 4.14 2.57
C LEU A 135 9.60 3.09 3.16
N SER A 136 10.84 3.01 2.65
CA SER A 136 11.88 2.16 3.24
C SER A 136 13.27 2.72 3.01
N ASP A 137 14.20 2.40 3.91
CA ASP A 137 15.63 2.63 3.68
C ASP A 137 16.25 1.62 2.69
N ARG A 138 15.47 0.63 2.22
CA ARG A 138 15.83 -0.34 1.19
C ARG A 138 15.04 -0.10 -0.10
N LYS A 139 15.68 -0.34 -1.25
CA LYS A 139 15.07 -0.15 -2.58
C LYS A 139 14.01 -1.20 -2.97
N ALA A 140 14.01 -2.34 -2.26
CA ALA A 140 13.07 -3.43 -2.47
C ALA A 140 12.88 -4.20 -1.17
N LEU A 141 11.70 -4.80 -1.00
CA LEU A 141 11.31 -5.66 0.12
C LEU A 141 10.49 -6.82 -0.40
N VAL A 142 10.60 -7.98 0.25
CA VAL A 142 9.66 -9.09 0.07
C VAL A 142 8.65 -9.02 1.22
N LEU A 143 7.38 -8.84 0.91
CA LEU A 143 6.30 -8.91 1.88
C LEU A 143 5.59 -10.25 1.75
N SER A 144 5.01 -10.74 2.84
CA SER A 144 4.07 -11.85 2.74
C SER A 144 2.94 -11.76 3.75
N VAL A 145 1.81 -12.35 3.40
CA VAL A 145 0.65 -12.55 4.28
C VAL A 145 0.34 -14.04 4.42
N LEU A 146 -0.05 -14.45 5.62
CA LEU A 146 -0.50 -15.79 5.96
C LEU A 146 -2.01 -15.86 5.69
N LEU A 147 -2.42 -16.80 4.85
CA LEU A 147 -3.82 -17.06 4.51
C LEU A 147 -4.18 -18.50 4.85
N ASP A 148 -5.48 -18.79 4.95
CA ASP A 148 -6.03 -20.13 5.19
C ASP A 148 -5.77 -21.04 3.97
N GLY A 149 -4.54 -21.52 3.84
CA GLY A 149 -4.08 -22.31 2.69
C GLY A 149 -2.63 -22.08 2.28
N GLY A 150 -1.92 -21.12 2.89
CA GLY A 150 -0.49 -20.92 2.64
C GLY A 150 -0.04 -19.46 2.77
N ILE A 151 1.17 -19.20 2.26
CA ILE A 151 1.79 -17.88 2.30
C ILE A 151 1.66 -17.23 0.91
N SER A 152 1.12 -16.01 0.86
CA SER A 152 1.13 -15.19 -0.35
C SER A 152 2.26 -14.18 -0.26
N TYR A 153 3.10 -14.10 -1.30
CA TYR A 153 4.29 -13.25 -1.34
C TYR A 153 4.12 -12.11 -2.33
N MET A 154 4.72 -10.97 -2.02
CA MET A 154 4.80 -9.80 -2.89
C MET A 154 6.20 -9.22 -2.87
N LEU A 155 6.87 -9.19 -4.02
CA LEU A 155 8.12 -8.45 -4.19
C LEU A 155 7.83 -7.00 -4.58
N LEU A 156 8.07 -6.08 -3.66
CA LEU A 156 8.00 -4.65 -3.91
C LEU A 156 9.37 -4.11 -4.33
N ARG A 157 9.43 -3.44 -5.48
CA ARG A 157 10.62 -2.75 -6.00
C ARG A 157 10.29 -1.28 -6.24
N GLY A 158 11.32 -0.43 -6.17
CA GLY A 158 11.17 1.01 -6.37
C GLY A 158 10.39 1.67 -5.24
N ILE A 159 10.59 1.18 -4.01
CA ILE A 159 10.03 1.79 -2.80
C ILE A 159 10.77 3.11 -2.58
N ASN A 160 10.05 4.17 -2.24
CA ASN A 160 10.65 5.48 -1.98
C ASN A 160 11.41 5.51 -0.65
N ALA A 161 12.38 6.42 -0.53
CA ALA A 161 13.22 6.57 0.65
C ALA A 161 12.45 7.16 1.85
N LEU A 162 12.89 6.88 3.08
CA LEU A 162 12.29 7.40 4.32
C LEU A 162 12.27 8.94 4.43
N GLY A 163 13.03 9.65 3.59
CA GLY A 163 13.08 11.09 3.58
C GLY A 163 13.70 11.65 2.31
N LYS A 164 13.49 12.95 2.08
CA LYS A 164 14.12 13.67 0.97
C LYS A 164 15.63 13.66 1.17
N ASN A 165 16.37 13.26 0.14
CA ASN A 165 17.84 13.17 0.12
C ASN A 165 18.46 12.09 1.03
N VAL A 166 17.69 11.11 1.49
CA VAL A 166 18.25 9.93 2.16
C VAL A 166 18.62 8.89 1.12
N GLU A 167 19.91 8.52 1.04
CA GLU A 167 20.32 7.41 0.19
C GLU A 167 19.77 6.09 0.72
N GLN A 168 19.08 5.35 -0.16
CA GLN A 168 18.62 4.01 0.17
C GLN A 168 19.75 2.99 0.06
N ARG A 169 19.84 2.15 1.07
CA ARG A 169 20.78 1.04 1.18
C ARG A 169 20.41 -0.08 0.21
N SER A 170 21.37 -0.95 -0.06
CA SER A 170 21.13 -2.20 -0.80
C SER A 170 20.08 -3.05 -0.07
N HIS A 171 19.11 -3.58 -0.82
CA HIS A 171 18.10 -4.50 -0.30
C HIS A 171 18.61 -5.93 -0.14
N ARG A 172 19.81 -6.27 -0.64
CA ARG A 172 20.35 -7.64 -0.63
C ARG A 172 20.90 -8.06 0.74
N THR A 173 20.06 -8.03 1.77
CA THR A 173 20.38 -8.65 3.06
C THR A 173 20.26 -10.18 2.97
N PRO A 174 20.88 -10.95 3.87
CA PRO A 174 20.66 -12.39 3.94
C PRO A 174 19.18 -12.75 4.02
N ALA A 175 18.42 -12.08 4.90
CA ALA A 175 16.98 -12.26 5.07
C ALA A 175 16.21 -11.98 3.77
N PHE A 176 16.52 -10.89 3.06
CA PHE A 176 15.90 -10.61 1.76
C PHE A 176 16.18 -11.71 0.74
N ASN A 177 17.43 -12.15 0.63
CA ASN A 177 17.82 -13.17 -0.35
C ASN A 177 17.13 -14.51 -0.06
N GLU A 178 17.04 -14.89 1.22
CA GLU A 178 16.31 -16.08 1.65
C GLU A 178 14.81 -15.98 1.33
N ALA A 179 14.19 -14.83 1.63
CA ALA A 179 12.79 -14.58 1.31
C ALA A 179 12.49 -14.64 -0.20
N ILE A 180 13.44 -14.21 -1.06
CA ILE A 180 13.34 -14.38 -2.51
C ILE A 180 13.36 -15.86 -2.89
N LEU A 181 14.29 -16.65 -2.34
CA LEU A 181 14.37 -18.09 -2.62
C LEU A 181 13.10 -18.82 -2.16
N GLU A 182 12.56 -18.46 -1.00
CA GLU A 182 11.30 -18.98 -0.47
C GLU A 182 10.13 -18.67 -1.41
N MET A 183 10.00 -17.41 -1.83
CA MET A 183 8.99 -16.96 -2.79
C MET A 183 9.10 -17.69 -4.14
N GLU A 184 10.31 -17.84 -4.69
CA GLU A 184 10.55 -18.55 -5.94
C GLU A 184 10.22 -20.04 -5.83
N GLY A 185 10.55 -20.66 -4.70
CA GLY A 185 10.18 -22.04 -4.38
C GLY A 185 8.66 -22.23 -4.34
N ALA A 186 7.94 -21.35 -3.64
CA ALA A 186 6.48 -21.36 -3.56
C ALA A 186 5.83 -21.18 -4.93
N ARG A 187 6.41 -20.34 -5.81
CA ARG A 187 5.90 -20.15 -7.17
C ARG A 187 6.03 -21.41 -8.03
N LYS A 188 7.14 -22.16 -7.89
CA LYS A 188 7.38 -23.42 -8.61
C LYS A 188 6.47 -24.55 -8.13
N SER A 189 6.17 -24.62 -6.84
CA SER A 189 5.24 -25.64 -6.31
C SER A 189 3.81 -25.36 -6.78
N LEU A 190 3.37 -24.10 -6.77
CA LEU A 190 2.09 -23.68 -7.32
C LEU A 190 1.95 -24.02 -8.81
N SER A 191 2.95 -23.70 -9.64
CA SER A 191 2.90 -24.03 -11.07
C SER A 191 2.79 -25.54 -11.32
N ARG A 192 3.54 -26.36 -10.56
CA ARG A 192 3.48 -27.82 -10.65
C ARG A 192 2.13 -28.39 -10.20
N ALA A 193 1.53 -27.82 -9.15
CA ALA A 193 0.21 -28.25 -8.68
C ALA A 193 -0.89 -27.96 -9.72
N VAL A 194 -0.82 -26.82 -10.41
CA VAL A 194 -1.72 -26.46 -11.52
C VAL A 194 -1.54 -27.38 -12.72
N GLU A 195 -0.30 -27.73 -13.08
CA GLU A 195 0.00 -28.67 -14.17
C GLU A 195 -0.57 -30.08 -13.91
N LEU A 196 -0.55 -30.54 -12.66
CA LEU A 196 -1.09 -31.85 -12.27
C LEU A 196 -2.64 -31.89 -12.22
N GLN A 197 -3.32 -30.74 -12.33
CA GLN A 197 -4.78 -30.61 -12.27
C GLN A 197 -5.45 -30.28 -13.63
N GLY A 198 -4.73 -30.30 -14.76
CA GLY A 198 -5.28 -30.04 -16.10
C GLY A 198 -5.92 -31.25 -16.83
N PRO A 199 -6.74 -31.01 -17.87
CA PRO A 199 -8.19 -31.13 -17.84
C PRO A 199 -8.71 -32.59 -17.84
N HIS A 200 -9.45 -32.97 -16.80
CA HIS A 200 -10.24 -34.21 -16.78
C HIS A 200 -11.74 -33.93 -16.92
N LEU A 201 -12.16 -33.11 -17.89
CA LEU A 201 -13.58 -32.90 -18.20
C LEU A 201 -13.79 -32.58 -19.69
N GLU A 202 -13.70 -33.59 -20.55
CA GLU A 202 -14.56 -33.76 -21.73
C GLU A 202 -14.35 -35.20 -22.23
N HIS A 203 -15.24 -36.14 -21.87
CA HIS A 203 -15.61 -37.35 -22.61
C HIS A 203 -16.54 -38.23 -21.76
N ALA A 204 -17.68 -37.68 -21.33
CA ALA A 204 -18.77 -38.50 -20.77
C ALA A 204 -20.14 -37.90 -21.09
N SER A 205 -20.39 -37.57 -22.36
CA SER A 205 -21.74 -37.41 -22.89
C SER A 205 -21.73 -37.55 -24.42
N ARG A 206 -21.47 -38.77 -24.88
CA ARG A 206 -21.83 -39.16 -26.26
C ARG A 206 -22.13 -40.66 -26.36
N LYS A 207 -23.12 -41.10 -25.59
CA LYS A 207 -23.91 -42.29 -25.93
C LYS A 207 -25.35 -42.05 -25.53
N MET A 208 -26.14 -41.51 -26.44
CA MET A 208 -27.56 -41.81 -26.66
C MET A 208 -28.05 -40.95 -27.83
N SER A 209 -27.87 -41.47 -29.06
CA SER A 209 -28.79 -41.25 -30.17
C SER A 209 -28.36 -42.14 -31.33
N ARG A 210 -28.98 -43.33 -31.39
CA ARG A 210 -29.53 -43.97 -32.59
C ARG A 210 -30.09 -45.32 -32.21
#